data_AF-A0A645DNS4-F1
#
_entry.id   AF-A0A645DNS4-F1
#
_cell.length_a   1.000
_cell.length_b   1.000
_cell.length_c   1.000
_cell.angle_alpha   90.00
_cell.angle_beta   90.00
_cell.angle_gamma   90.00
#
_symmetry.space_group_name_H-M   'P 1'
#
loop_
_entity.id
_entity.type
_entity.pdbx_description
1 polymer ?
#
loop_
_entity_poly.entity_id
_entity_poly.type
_entity_poly.pdbx_seq_one_letter_code
_entity_poly.pdbx_strand_id
1 'polypeptide(L)'
;MKKKKSLKRLLSIVLSVLLILVMTFIGINLYLDFLLNKTNQTETIDADDADIDETIKELGAKANVVNIALFGVDNDGNQSDEDRSDAIKIVSLNFDDKTIKITSVERDVVVFIPGDYQDYGHFNWAYWYGGASLAIKTLNYNLDMDITQYVSFSFQALQEIVDLLDGVEIDLTKAE
;
A
#
# COMPACT_ATOMS: atom_id res chain seq x y z
N MET A 1 -3.54 18.96 -62.33
CA MET A 1 -3.89 19.51 -60.99
C MET A 1 -4.45 18.50 -59.95
N LYS A 2 -4.38 17.17 -60.14
CA LYS A 2 -5.02 16.18 -59.23
C LYS A 2 -4.20 15.76 -57.98
N LYS A 3 -2.87 15.96 -57.95
CA LYS A 3 -1.99 15.49 -56.85
C LYS A 3 -2.20 16.18 -55.48
N LYS A 4 -2.72 17.43 -55.44
CA LYS A 4 -2.93 18.18 -54.18
C LYS A 4 -4.10 17.67 -53.33
N LYS A 5 -5.08 16.95 -53.93
CA LYS A 5 -6.29 16.47 -53.21
C LYS A 5 -6.03 15.21 -52.38
N SER A 6 -5.13 14.31 -52.82
CA SER A 6 -4.76 13.11 -52.06
C SER A 6 -3.86 13.42 -50.86
N LEU A 7 -2.96 14.41 -50.98
CA LEU A 7 -2.08 14.84 -49.89
C LEU A 7 -2.87 15.46 -48.72
N LYS A 8 -3.91 16.26 -49.02
CA LYS A 8 -4.80 16.84 -47.99
C LYS A 8 -5.62 15.79 -47.25
N ARG A 9 -6.03 14.72 -47.95
CA ARG A 9 -6.72 13.58 -47.32
C ARG A 9 -5.77 12.79 -46.42
N LEU A 10 -4.54 12.55 -46.87
CA LEU A 10 -3.53 11.83 -46.10
C LEU A 10 -3.10 12.62 -44.85
N LEU A 11 -2.91 13.95 -45.00
CA LEU A 11 -2.64 14.86 -43.89
C LEU A 11 -3.80 14.89 -42.88
N SER A 12 -5.04 14.91 -43.37
CA SER A 12 -6.24 14.82 -42.52
C SER A 12 -6.28 13.52 -41.73
N ILE A 13 -5.98 12.38 -42.36
CA ILE A 13 -5.95 11.07 -41.67
C ILE A 13 -4.86 11.04 -40.60
N VAL A 14 -3.65 11.50 -40.92
CA VAL A 14 -2.53 11.56 -39.96
C VAL A 14 -2.88 12.46 -38.77
N LEU A 15 -3.49 13.63 -39.03
CA LEU A 15 -3.91 14.55 -37.97
C LEU A 15 -5.02 13.96 -37.10
N SER A 16 -5.97 13.21 -37.69
CA SER A 16 -7.01 12.49 -36.96
C SER A 16 -6.43 11.40 -36.05
N VAL A 17 -5.47 10.62 -36.55
CA VAL A 17 -4.79 9.58 -35.75
C VAL A 17 -3.98 10.20 -34.61
N LEU A 18 -3.27 11.30 -34.87
CA LEU A 18 -2.52 12.03 -33.86
C LEU A 18 -3.45 12.59 -32.77
N LEU A 19 -4.61 13.13 -33.16
CA LEU A 19 -5.62 13.63 -32.23
C LEU A 19 -6.16 12.51 -31.33
N ILE A 20 -6.43 11.34 -31.90
CA ILE A 20 -6.88 10.17 -31.14
C ILE A 20 -5.79 9.74 -30.15
N LEU A 21 -4.53 9.66 -30.55
CA LEU A 21 -3.42 9.32 -29.66
C LEU A 21 -3.29 10.30 -28.49
N VAL A 22 -3.41 11.61 -28.75
CA VAL A 22 -3.37 12.64 -27.70
C VAL A 22 -4.55 12.49 -26.74
N MET A 23 -5.78 12.32 -27.26
CA MET A 23 -6.97 12.09 -26.44
C MET A 23 -6.85 10.82 -25.59
N THR A 24 -6.28 9.76 -26.15
CA THR A 24 -6.06 8.49 -25.42
C THR A 24 -5.02 8.68 -24.32
N PHE A 25 -3.92 9.37 -24.61
CA PHE A 25 -2.89 9.68 -23.63
C PHE A 25 -3.43 10.53 -22.47
N ILE A 26 -4.21 11.57 -22.76
CA ILE A 26 -4.87 12.40 -21.75
C ILE A 26 -5.86 11.55 -20.94
N GLY A 27 -6.66 10.72 -21.60
CA GLY A 27 -7.60 9.82 -20.93
C GLY A 27 -6.93 8.83 -19.98
N ILE A 28 -5.79 8.26 -20.37
CA ILE A 28 -4.98 7.38 -19.51
C ILE A 28 -4.45 8.14 -18.30
N ASN A 29 -3.88 9.32 -18.48
CA ASN A 29 -3.37 10.11 -17.35
C ASN A 29 -4.49 10.51 -16.38
N LEU A 30 -5.64 10.95 -16.89
CA LEU A 30 -6.81 11.27 -16.05
C LEU A 30 -7.36 10.04 -15.31
N TYR A 31 -7.34 8.86 -15.96
CA TYR A 31 -7.75 7.61 -15.33
C TYR A 31 -6.76 7.18 -14.24
N LEU A 32 -5.45 7.31 -14.50
CA LEU A 32 -4.42 7.08 -13.50
C LEU A 32 -4.52 8.05 -12.33
N ASP A 33 -4.70 9.35 -12.58
CA ASP A 33 -4.89 10.35 -11.53
C ASP A 33 -6.16 10.09 -10.72
N PHE A 34 -7.25 9.64 -11.36
CA PHE A 34 -8.48 9.24 -10.67
C PHE A 34 -8.28 8.00 -9.78
N LEU A 35 -7.51 7.01 -10.24
CA LEU A 35 -7.12 5.85 -9.44
C LEU A 35 -6.21 6.24 -8.28
N LEU A 36 -5.24 7.12 -8.53
CA LEU A 36 -4.31 7.60 -7.50
C LEU A 36 -5.01 8.49 -6.47
N ASN A 37 -5.97 9.33 -6.87
CA ASN A 37 -6.77 10.14 -5.94
C ASN A 37 -7.74 9.31 -5.08
N LYS A 38 -8.05 8.07 -5.46
CA LYS A 38 -8.76 7.12 -4.58
C LYS A 38 -7.83 6.48 -3.55
N THR A 39 -6.52 6.61 -3.73
CA THR A 39 -5.52 6.17 -2.76
C THR A 39 -5.19 7.37 -1.90
N ASN A 40 -5.66 7.42 -0.66
CA ASN A 40 -5.16 8.40 0.29
C ASN A 40 -3.68 8.11 0.52
N GLN A 41 -2.79 8.87 -0.13
CA GLN A 41 -1.39 8.91 0.27
C GLN A 41 -1.34 9.63 1.61
N THR A 42 -1.48 8.86 2.67
CA THR A 42 -1.14 9.29 4.02
C THR A 42 0.33 9.70 4.05
N GLU A 43 0.62 10.73 4.85
CA GLU A 43 1.96 11.30 4.97
C GLU A 43 2.98 10.19 5.25
N THR A 44 4.14 10.28 4.59
CA THR A 44 5.27 9.40 4.86
C THR A 44 5.61 9.50 6.34
N ILE A 45 5.58 8.36 7.06
CA ILE A 45 5.95 8.36 8.47
C ILE A 45 7.46 8.53 8.51
N ASP A 46 7.90 9.69 8.99
CA ASP A 46 9.31 9.95 9.18
C ASP A 46 9.89 8.98 10.22
N ALA A 47 11.15 8.60 10.05
CA ALA A 47 11.79 7.61 10.93
C ALA A 47 11.79 8.04 12.41
N ASP A 48 11.82 9.34 12.67
CA ASP A 48 11.78 9.91 14.02
C ASP A 48 10.36 9.81 14.62
N ASP A 49 9.33 9.90 13.77
CA ASP A 49 7.96 9.63 14.18
C ASP A 49 7.73 8.13 14.36
N ALA A 50 8.45 7.25 13.68
CA ALA A 50 8.31 5.80 13.79
C ALA A 50 8.94 5.17 15.05
N ASP A 51 9.54 5.99 15.93
CA ASP A 51 10.20 5.58 17.19
C ASP A 51 11.23 4.46 16.99
N ILE A 52 12.00 4.54 15.90
CA ILE A 52 13.00 3.55 15.52
C ILE A 52 14.31 3.85 16.25
N ASP A 53 14.84 2.86 16.97
CA ASP A 53 16.17 2.96 17.60
C ASP A 53 17.27 3.23 16.55
N GLU A 54 18.20 4.13 16.86
CA GLU A 54 19.28 4.51 15.93
C GLU A 54 20.12 3.31 15.47
N THR A 55 20.34 2.33 16.36
CA THR A 55 21.08 1.10 16.05
C THR A 55 20.31 0.25 15.04
N ILE A 56 19.00 0.11 15.22
CA ILE A 56 18.13 -0.64 14.32
C ILE A 56 18.05 0.03 12.96
N LYS A 57 17.92 1.36 12.92
CA LYS A 57 17.95 2.17 11.69
C LYS A 57 19.24 1.96 10.90
N GLU A 58 20.39 1.95 11.57
CA GLU A 58 21.67 1.65 10.94
C GLU A 58 21.78 0.22 10.42
N LEU A 59 21.29 -0.76 11.18
CA LEU A 59 21.30 -2.17 10.79
C LEU A 59 20.42 -2.42 9.57
N GLY A 60 19.21 -1.86 9.55
CA GLY A 60 18.29 -1.94 8.43
C GLY A 60 18.86 -1.33 7.16
N ALA A 61 19.44 -0.13 7.26
CA ALA A 61 20.10 0.54 6.14
C ALA A 61 21.29 -0.27 5.57
N LYS A 62 21.99 -1.04 6.40
CA LYS A 62 23.10 -1.92 5.98
C LYS A 62 22.62 -3.24 5.39
N ALA A 63 21.47 -3.76 5.84
CA ALA A 63 20.97 -5.08 5.47
C ALA A 63 20.36 -5.16 4.06
N ASN A 64 20.15 -4.01 3.38
CA ASN A 64 19.50 -3.94 2.07
C ASN A 64 18.14 -4.70 2.04
N VAL A 65 17.41 -4.60 3.15
CA VAL A 65 16.07 -5.16 3.34
C VAL A 65 15.09 -4.00 3.47
N VAL A 66 13.98 -4.07 2.73
CA VAL A 66 12.87 -3.13 2.87
C VAL A 66 11.70 -3.83 3.56
N ASN A 67 11.25 -3.28 4.68
CA ASN A 67 10.11 -3.77 5.44
C ASN A 67 8.88 -2.89 5.20
N ILE A 68 7.76 -3.51 4.81
CA ILE A 68 6.49 -2.83 4.54
C ILE A 68 5.41 -3.48 5.41
N ALA A 69 4.71 -2.68 6.21
CA ALA A 69 3.54 -3.15 6.96
C ALA A 69 2.29 -3.17 6.07
N LEU A 70 1.50 -4.22 6.15
CA LEU A 70 0.21 -4.35 5.49
C LEU A 70 -0.87 -4.42 6.55
N PHE A 71 -1.87 -3.55 6.44
CA PHE A 71 -3.01 -3.48 7.34
C PHE A 71 -4.32 -3.69 6.56
N GLY A 72 -4.99 -4.81 6.80
CA GLY A 72 -6.38 -4.99 6.39
C GLY A 72 -7.28 -4.35 7.43
N VAL A 73 -8.00 -3.29 7.04
CA VAL A 73 -8.88 -2.53 7.92
C VAL A 73 -10.34 -2.94 7.72
N ASP A 74 -11.06 -3.09 8.83
CA ASP A 74 -12.49 -3.37 8.82
C ASP A 74 -13.27 -2.05 8.64
N ASN A 75 -13.31 -1.56 7.39
CA ASN A 75 -14.09 -0.37 7.01
C ASN A 75 -14.76 -0.53 5.63
N ASP A 76 -15.81 0.27 5.40
CA ASP A 76 -16.57 0.31 4.14
C ASP A 76 -15.93 1.24 3.09
N GLY A 77 -14.60 1.41 3.11
CA GLY A 77 -13.85 2.22 2.14
C GLY A 77 -13.75 3.72 2.46
N ASN A 78 -14.36 4.18 3.55
CA ASN A 78 -14.05 5.48 4.15
C ASN A 78 -13.15 5.26 5.36
N GLN A 79 -11.91 5.74 5.29
CA GLN A 79 -10.99 5.71 6.43
C GLN A 79 -11.57 6.58 7.55
N SER A 80 -11.89 5.96 8.68
CA SER A 80 -12.36 6.66 9.88
C SER A 80 -11.28 6.60 10.95
N ASP A 81 -11.31 7.56 11.88
CA ASP A 81 -10.42 7.58 13.06
C ASP A 81 -10.72 6.43 14.04
N GLU A 82 -11.70 5.55 13.75
CA GLU A 82 -12.12 4.44 14.60
C GLU A 82 -11.88 3.05 13.98
N ASP A 83 -11.17 2.95 12.86
CA ASP A 83 -10.97 1.67 12.18
C ASP A 83 -9.98 0.77 12.93
N ARG A 84 -10.22 -0.55 12.93
CA ARG A 84 -9.29 -1.55 13.48
C ARG A 84 -8.59 -2.30 12.36
N SER A 85 -7.31 -2.63 12.55
CA SER A 85 -6.58 -3.52 11.66
C SER A 85 -6.82 -4.98 12.07
N ASP A 86 -7.55 -5.72 11.24
CA ASP A 86 -7.88 -7.13 11.48
C ASP A 86 -6.87 -8.09 10.86
N ALA A 87 -6.24 -7.69 9.76
CA ALA A 87 -5.12 -8.42 9.16
C ALA A 87 -3.86 -7.57 9.25
N ILE A 88 -2.84 -8.05 9.95
CA ILE A 88 -1.54 -7.38 10.03
C ILE A 88 -0.46 -8.30 9.46
N LYS A 89 0.28 -7.81 8.47
CA LYS A 89 1.43 -8.53 7.91
C LYS A 89 2.62 -7.60 7.76
N ILE A 90 3.81 -8.16 7.85
CA ILE A 90 5.07 -7.50 7.52
C ILE A 90 5.62 -8.20 6.29
N VAL A 91 5.84 -7.45 5.21
CA VAL A 91 6.51 -7.92 4.01
C VAL A 91 7.95 -7.42 4.02
N SER A 92 8.89 -8.35 4.11
CA SER A 92 10.32 -8.08 4.08
C SER A 92 10.90 -8.47 2.73
N LEU A 93 11.38 -7.48 1.99
CA LEU A 93 12.01 -7.62 0.69
C LEU A 93 13.53 -7.58 0.88
N ASN A 94 14.21 -8.72 0.78
CA ASN A 94 15.66 -8.80 0.83
C ASN A 94 16.22 -8.75 -0.60
N PHE A 95 16.91 -7.67 -0.94
CA PHE A 95 17.44 -7.44 -2.28
C PHE A 95 18.77 -8.15 -2.55
N ASP A 96 19.53 -8.48 -1.50
CA ASP A 96 20.79 -9.21 -1.62
C ASP A 96 20.53 -10.69 -1.95
N ASP A 97 19.63 -11.32 -1.19
CA ASP A 97 19.26 -12.74 -1.35
C ASP A 97 18.12 -12.95 -2.38
N LYS A 98 17.47 -11.87 -2.83
CA LYS A 98 16.30 -11.88 -3.72
C LYS A 98 15.14 -12.72 -3.17
N THR A 99 14.90 -12.61 -1.87
CA THR A 99 13.83 -13.34 -1.18
C THR A 99 12.78 -12.39 -0.63
N ILE A 100 11.52 -12.84 -0.66
CA ILE A 100 10.40 -12.18 -0.01
C ILE A 100 9.98 -13.03 1.18
N LYS A 101 9.87 -12.41 2.36
CA LYS A 101 9.29 -13.04 3.55
C LYS A 101 8.05 -12.28 3.97
N ILE A 102 7.03 -13.01 4.36
CA ILE A 102 5.78 -12.45 4.86
C ILE A 102 5.56 -13.00 6.26
N THR A 103 5.49 -12.12 7.25
CA THR A 103 5.25 -12.46 8.65
C THR A 103 3.88 -11.93 9.05
N SER A 104 2.98 -12.81 9.50
CA SER A 104 1.71 -12.38 10.08
C SER A 104 1.89 -11.98 11.53
N VAL A 105 1.24 -10.88 11.94
CA VAL A 105 1.12 -10.48 13.34
C VAL A 105 -0.33 -10.68 13.75
N GLU A 106 -0.55 -11.49 14.78
CA GLU A 106 -1.90 -11.82 15.24
C GLU A 106 -2.55 -10.59 15.88
N ARG A 107 -3.82 -10.34 15.53
CA ARG A 107 -4.57 -9.15 15.95
C ARG A 107 -4.63 -8.96 17.47
N ASP A 108 -4.78 -10.07 18.18
CA ASP A 108 -5.04 -10.10 19.62
C ASP A 108 -3.77 -10.40 20.43
N VAL A 109 -2.57 -10.33 19.82
CA VAL A 109 -1.32 -10.41 20.58
C VAL A 109 -1.20 -9.21 21.52
N VAL A 110 -0.79 -9.46 22.76
CA VAL A 110 -0.58 -8.40 23.75
C VAL A 110 0.80 -7.78 23.53
N VAL A 111 0.82 -6.49 23.23
CA VAL A 111 2.00 -5.68 22.91
C VAL A 111 1.99 -4.39 23.70
N PHE A 112 3.16 -3.78 23.87
CA PHE A 112 3.26 -2.43 24.40
C PHE A 112 2.91 -1.41 23.32
N ILE A 113 1.94 -0.52 23.57
CA ILE A 113 1.53 0.53 22.63
C ILE A 113 2.20 1.85 23.07
N PRO A 114 3.18 2.37 22.30
CA PRO A 114 3.92 3.59 22.65
C PRO A 114 3.08 4.87 22.38
N GLY A 115 3.69 6.05 22.47
CA GLY A 115 3.00 7.34 22.26
C GLY A 115 2.25 7.81 23.50
N ASP A 116 1.02 8.32 23.35
CA ASP A 116 0.22 8.85 24.47
C ASP A 116 -0.46 7.77 25.32
N TYR A 117 -0.54 6.53 24.82
CA TYR A 117 -1.19 5.41 25.52
C TYR A 117 -0.29 4.82 26.62
N GLN A 118 0.98 4.51 26.29
CA GLN A 118 1.99 3.96 27.20
C GLN A 118 1.49 2.75 28.03
N ASP A 119 0.77 1.82 27.39
CA ASP A 119 0.19 0.66 28.07
C ASP A 119 0.18 -0.59 27.18
N TYR A 120 -0.06 -1.75 27.80
CA TYR A 120 -0.18 -3.04 27.11
C TYR A 120 -1.61 -3.27 26.63
N GLY A 121 -1.75 -3.71 25.38
CA GLY A 121 -3.05 -3.99 24.77
C GLY A 121 -2.96 -4.96 23.62
N HIS A 122 -4.12 -5.37 23.09
CA HIS A 122 -4.17 -6.12 21.83
C HIS A 122 -3.66 -5.25 20.69
N PHE A 123 -2.89 -5.84 19.76
CA PHE A 123 -2.24 -5.08 18.68
C PHE A 123 -3.22 -4.24 17.86
N ASN A 124 -4.42 -4.75 17.54
CA ASN A 124 -5.43 -3.97 16.78
C ASN A 124 -5.81 -2.63 17.41
N TRP A 125 -5.63 -2.48 18.72
CA TRP A 125 -5.92 -1.22 19.39
C TRP A 125 -4.96 -0.11 18.96
N ALA A 126 -3.71 -0.43 18.59
CA ALA A 126 -2.76 0.57 18.12
C ALA A 126 -3.25 1.28 16.86
N TYR A 127 -3.82 0.52 15.91
CA TYR A 127 -4.42 1.10 14.70
C TYR A 127 -5.68 1.90 15.03
N TRP A 128 -6.49 1.43 15.96
CA TRP A 128 -7.68 2.15 16.41
C TRP A 128 -7.36 3.48 17.09
N TYR A 129 -6.30 3.54 17.90
CA TYR A 129 -5.97 4.73 18.68
C TYR A 129 -5.23 5.81 17.87
N GLY A 130 -4.43 5.43 16.89
CA GLY A 130 -3.55 6.38 16.19
C GLY A 130 -3.29 6.03 14.73
N GLY A 131 -4.18 5.24 14.13
CA GLY A 131 -4.07 4.79 12.75
C GLY A 131 -2.82 3.98 12.48
N ALA A 132 -2.42 3.96 11.20
CA ALA A 132 -1.23 3.25 10.76
C ALA A 132 0.06 3.78 11.39
N SER A 133 0.13 5.07 11.75
CA SER A 133 1.31 5.67 12.38
C SER A 133 1.61 5.01 13.73
N LEU A 134 0.62 4.96 14.62
CA LEU A 134 0.80 4.30 15.92
C LEU A 134 0.95 2.78 15.80
N ALA A 135 0.28 2.14 14.83
CA ALA A 135 0.48 0.73 14.55
C ALA A 135 1.92 0.41 14.11
N ILE A 136 2.54 1.25 13.27
CA ILE A 136 3.95 1.11 12.88
C ILE A 136 4.88 1.29 14.08
N LYS A 137 4.68 2.34 14.89
CA LYS A 137 5.48 2.53 16.12
C LYS A 137 5.40 1.31 17.02
N THR A 138 4.19 0.76 17.19
CA THR A 138 3.98 -0.48 17.95
C THR A 138 4.76 -1.66 17.39
N LEU A 139 4.79 -1.84 16.06
CA LEU A 139 5.60 -2.91 15.44
C LEU A 139 7.09 -2.69 15.69
N ASN A 140 7.59 -1.48 15.45
CA ASN A 140 9.01 -1.16 15.60
C ASN A 140 9.48 -1.35 17.05
N TYR A 141 8.68 -0.87 18.02
CA TYR A 141 8.99 -0.98 19.44
C TYR A 141 9.01 -2.43 19.93
N ASN A 142 8.05 -3.27 19.51
CA ASN A 142 7.92 -4.62 20.07
C ASN A 142 8.76 -5.66 19.32
N LEU A 143 9.18 -5.37 18.08
CA LEU A 143 9.86 -6.34 17.21
C LEU A 143 11.28 -5.91 16.79
N ASP A 144 11.79 -4.77 17.30
CA ASP A 144 13.08 -4.19 16.93
C ASP A 144 13.21 -4.00 15.40
N MET A 145 12.23 -3.32 14.81
CA MET A 145 12.11 -3.13 13.36
C MET A 145 12.29 -1.66 12.95
N ASP A 146 12.54 -1.42 11.66
CA ASP A 146 12.75 -0.10 11.04
C ASP A 146 11.65 0.27 10.02
N ILE A 147 10.42 -0.17 10.26
CA ILE A 147 9.31 0.01 9.31
C ILE A 147 8.94 1.48 9.22
N THR A 148 8.93 2.02 8.00
CA THR A 148 8.49 3.39 7.67
C THR A 148 7.43 3.42 6.57
N GLN A 149 7.20 2.28 5.91
CA GLN A 149 6.25 2.15 4.80
C GLN A 149 5.11 1.22 5.19
N TYR A 150 3.91 1.57 4.75
CA TYR A 150 2.76 0.70 4.90
C TYR A 150 1.78 0.81 3.73
N VAL A 151 0.91 -0.18 3.66
CA VAL A 151 -0.29 -0.18 2.83
C VAL A 151 -1.46 -0.59 3.70
N SER A 152 -2.50 0.25 3.75
CA SER A 152 -3.78 -0.10 4.36
C SER A 152 -4.82 -0.36 3.26
N PHE A 153 -5.60 -1.42 3.39
CA PHE A 153 -6.66 -1.75 2.44
C PHE A 153 -7.93 -2.20 3.16
N SER A 154 -9.09 -1.79 2.63
CA SER A 154 -10.39 -2.24 3.09
C SER A 154 -10.77 -3.57 2.45
N PHE A 155 -11.82 -4.22 2.97
CA PHE A 155 -12.41 -5.39 2.34
C PHE A 155 -12.90 -5.10 0.91
N GLN A 156 -13.46 -3.92 0.67
CA GLN A 156 -13.88 -3.52 -0.67
C GLN A 156 -12.69 -3.41 -1.63
N ALA A 157 -11.59 -2.79 -1.19
CA ALA A 157 -10.38 -2.68 -2.01
C ALA A 157 -9.79 -4.06 -2.34
N LEU A 158 -9.84 -5.01 -1.39
CA LEU A 158 -9.41 -6.38 -1.64
C LEU A 158 -10.26 -7.08 -2.72
N GLN A 159 -11.59 -6.92 -2.68
CA GLN A 159 -12.48 -7.48 -3.71
C GLN A 159 -12.17 -6.89 -5.10
N GLU A 160 -12.01 -5.58 -5.20
CA GLU A 160 -11.68 -4.91 -6.46
C GLU A 160 -10.34 -5.41 -7.05
N ILE A 161 -9.34 -5.68 -6.21
CA ILE A 161 -8.05 -6.24 -6.63
C ILE A 161 -8.20 -7.66 -7.17
N VAL A 162 -8.97 -8.51 -6.48
CA VAL A 162 -9.19 -9.91 -6.90
C VAL A 162 -9.93 -9.94 -8.25
N ASP A 163 -10.96 -9.11 -8.42
CA ASP A 163 -11.70 -9.01 -9.68
C ASP A 163 -10.81 -8.51 -10.84
N LEU A 164 -9.91 -7.55 -10.57
CA LEU A 164 -8.96 -7.04 -11.55
C LEU A 164 -7.97 -8.12 -12.03
N LEU A 165 -7.63 -9.06 -11.15
CA LEU A 165 -6.74 -10.18 -11.45
C LEU A 165 -7.47 -11.37 -12.11
N ASP A 166 -8.76 -11.24 -12.40
CA ASP A 166 -9.62 -12.34 -12.91
C ASP A 166 -9.71 -13.51 -11.91
N GLY A 167 -9.70 -13.19 -10.62
CA GLY A 167 -9.71 -14.16 -9.52
C GLY A 167 -8.31 -14.63 -9.09
N VAL A 168 -8.28 -15.47 -8.07
CA VAL A 168 -7.06 -16.14 -7.57
C VAL A 168 -7.35 -17.62 -7.29
N GLU A 169 -6.43 -18.49 -7.66
CA GLU A 169 -6.50 -19.91 -7.32
C GLU A 169 -6.00 -20.12 -5.88
N ILE A 170 -6.82 -20.77 -5.05
CA ILE A 170 -6.50 -21.09 -3.66
C ILE A 170 -6.80 -22.58 -3.43
N ASP A 171 -5.81 -23.29 -2.89
CA ASP A 171 -5.99 -24.67 -2.44
C ASP A 171 -6.75 -24.68 -1.10
N LEU A 172 -7.94 -25.27 -1.10
CA LEU A 172 -8.76 -25.41 0.09
C LEU A 172 -8.61 -26.80 0.71
N THR A 173 -8.44 -26.85 2.03
CA THR A 173 -8.55 -28.11 2.76
C THR A 173 -10.01 -28.46 3.03
N LYS A 174 -10.30 -29.69 3.43
CA LYS A 174 -11.69 -30.13 3.73
C LYS A 174 -12.37 -29.37 4.89
N ALA A 175 -11.60 -28.68 5.73
CA ALA A 175 -12.10 -28.00 6.92
C ALA A 175 -12.41 -26.52 6.68
N GLU A 176 -12.02 -26.01 5.51
CA GLU A 176 -12.26 -24.65 5.02
C GLU A 176 -13.40 -24.67 3.98
#